data_AF-A0A9W9J0B9-F1
#
_entry.id   AF-A0A9W9J0B9-F1
#
_cell.length_a   1.000
_cell.length_b   1.000
_cell.length_c   1.000
_cell.angle_alpha   90.00
_cell.angle_beta   90.00
_cell.angle_gamma   90.00
#
_symmetry.space_group_name_H-M   'P 1'
#
loop_
_entity.id
_entity.type
_entity.pdbx_description
1 polymer ?
#
loop_
_entity_poly.entity_id
_entity_poly.type
_entity_poly.pdbx_seq_one_letter_code
_entity_poly.pdbx_strand_id
1 'polypeptide(L)'
;MDAIINRRLLQYWLERVSQILVLDPDDNPYSFPILGYITKSCALIHIIQSISACHEQYFSAQASVIALEERGKALASFRKEINGPKTAPQAVLLTAMLLALSHGADDDMADFGKQHLFAARILINELLQHSSHLFEHDDLSRLCFGMYLYWEMCTAFLVDPSEEPEFHTLNMSIAVQRMGRWHHPIYGYGTELLFILMNVGRHCRQVLHPPRCIPARETILEQQLLKWNACSANSSLGHLYEALRKHGLILLYRICGCNGYFANPDLKDLSLEGLIDNYAVETVHHLLEIPMTSNYLNFQSLPFLTAGSELKKMDCCLRNQVLQRLRAVYSLNRLPVNLYVIQVLEELWILRDNGHSSSWLHHMLHKGWRLLLG
;
A
#
# COMPACT_ATOMS: atom_id res chain seq x y z
N MET A 1 33.94 2.97 1.93
CA MET A 1 33.80 4.44 1.80
C MET A 1 32.70 4.78 2.78
N ASP A 2 33.05 5.41 3.90
CA ASP A 2 32.08 5.64 4.97
C ASP A 2 31.05 6.66 4.51
N ALA A 3 29.76 6.31 4.61
CA ALA A 3 28.67 7.21 4.23
C ALA A 3 28.71 8.44 5.14
N ILE A 4 28.76 9.64 4.54
CA ILE A 4 28.67 10.90 5.29
C ILE A 4 27.23 11.04 5.80
N ILE A 5 27.07 11.06 7.12
CA ILE A 5 25.78 11.21 7.78
C ILE A 5 25.49 12.70 8.01
N ASN A 6 24.50 13.22 7.31
CA ASN A 6 23.83 14.47 7.59
C ASN A 6 22.94 14.31 8.84
N ARG A 7 23.49 14.73 10.00
CA ARG A 7 22.83 14.59 11.31
C ARG A 7 21.43 15.21 11.34
N ARG A 8 21.21 16.32 10.64
CA ARG A 8 19.91 17.02 10.58
C ARG A 8 18.86 16.14 9.90
N LEU A 9 19.18 15.59 8.72
CA LEU A 9 18.25 14.74 7.97
C LEU A 9 17.99 13.42 8.68
N LEU A 10 19.02 12.81 9.29
CA LEU A 10 18.82 11.62 10.09
C LEU A 10 17.95 11.88 11.32
N GLN A 11 18.18 12.98 12.05
CA GLN A 11 17.32 13.35 13.18
C GLN A 11 15.87 13.57 12.71
N TYR A 12 15.69 14.28 11.60
CA TYR A 12 14.37 14.52 11.03
C TYR A 12 13.66 13.21 10.62
N TRP A 13 14.39 12.23 10.10
CA TRP A 13 13.85 10.89 9.85
C TRP A 13 13.31 10.24 11.12
N LEU A 14 14.14 10.19 12.18
CA LEU A 14 13.83 9.52 13.43
C LEU A 14 12.62 10.15 14.14
N GLU A 15 12.46 11.47 14.03
CA GLU A 15 11.44 12.21 14.75
C GLU A 15 10.16 12.50 13.95
N ARG A 16 10.21 12.46 12.61
CA ARG A 16 9.09 12.90 11.76
C ARG A 16 8.78 11.94 10.63
N VAL A 17 9.73 11.70 9.74
CA VAL A 17 9.44 11.01 8.47
C VAL A 17 9.06 9.55 8.70
N SER A 18 9.77 8.86 9.58
CA SER A 18 9.48 7.46 9.91
C SER A 18 8.08 7.25 10.52
N GLN A 19 7.44 8.30 11.07
CA GLN A 19 6.11 8.19 11.67
C GLN A 19 5.01 7.97 10.61
N ILE A 20 5.25 8.38 9.36
CA ILE A 20 4.26 8.18 8.29
C ILE A 20 4.10 6.70 7.91
N LEU A 21 5.04 5.85 8.34
CA LEU A 21 5.11 4.44 7.98
C LEU A 21 4.39 3.53 8.99
N VAL A 22 3.94 4.03 10.15
CA VAL A 22 3.43 3.20 11.25
C VAL A 22 2.10 3.69 11.81
N LEU A 23 1.37 2.78 12.45
CA LEU A 23 0.12 3.07 13.16
C LEU A 23 0.36 3.75 14.51
N ASP A 24 1.42 3.34 15.21
CA ASP A 24 1.75 3.84 16.54
C ASP A 24 3.19 4.38 16.52
N PRO A 25 3.38 5.71 16.64
CA PRO A 25 4.70 6.32 16.72
C PRO A 25 5.54 5.83 17.90
N ASP A 26 4.90 5.36 18.99
CA ASP A 26 5.60 4.85 20.17
C ASP A 26 6.17 3.43 19.92
N ASP A 27 5.61 2.69 18.95
CA ASP A 27 6.08 1.39 18.46
C ASP A 27 6.62 1.49 17.03
N ASN A 28 7.60 2.40 16.82
CA ASN A 28 8.16 2.66 15.50
C ASN A 28 9.54 2.02 15.27
N PRO A 29 9.62 0.88 14.55
CA PRO A 29 10.90 0.23 14.25
C PRO A 29 11.76 1.00 13.24
N TYR A 30 11.18 1.94 12.50
CA TYR A 30 11.88 2.78 11.53
C TYR A 30 12.50 4.02 12.18
N SER A 31 12.17 4.33 13.44
CA SER A 31 12.81 5.40 14.23
C SER A 31 14.14 4.88 14.83
N PHE A 32 14.40 5.07 16.13
CA PHE A 32 15.67 4.70 16.76
C PHE A 32 16.15 3.25 16.52
N PRO A 33 15.28 2.21 16.48
CA PRO A 33 15.73 0.86 16.20
C PRO A 33 16.46 0.71 14.85
N ILE A 34 16.16 1.56 13.86
CA ILE A 34 16.78 1.51 12.53
C ILE A 34 18.30 1.79 12.56
N LEU A 35 18.79 2.47 13.60
CA LEU A 35 20.21 2.83 13.77
C LEU A 35 21.11 1.58 13.81
N GLY A 36 20.59 0.44 14.29
CA GLY A 36 21.29 -0.83 14.28
C GLY A 36 21.57 -1.40 12.88
N TYR A 37 20.89 -0.88 11.85
CA TYR A 37 21.03 -1.31 10.45
C TYR A 37 21.72 -0.26 9.58
N ILE A 38 21.54 1.02 9.90
CA ILE A 38 22.23 2.14 9.24
C ILE A 38 23.75 1.92 9.24
N THR A 39 24.33 1.45 10.36
CA THR A 39 25.76 1.15 10.44
C THR A 39 26.23 -0.01 9.56
N LYS A 40 25.29 -0.80 9.01
CA LYS A 40 25.56 -2.01 8.22
C LYS A 40 25.24 -1.83 6.73
N SER A 41 24.54 -0.77 6.34
CA SER A 41 24.16 -0.50 4.95
C SER A 41 24.31 0.98 4.64
N CYS A 42 25.26 1.30 3.75
CA CYS A 42 25.44 2.66 3.24
C CYS A 42 24.24 3.06 2.38
N ALA A 43 23.69 2.10 1.64
CA ALA A 43 22.51 2.33 0.81
C ALA A 43 21.30 2.78 1.64
N LEU A 44 21.09 2.15 2.81
CA LEU A 44 20.02 2.51 3.74
C LEU A 44 20.17 3.93 4.29
N ILE A 45 21.39 4.34 4.66
CA ILE A 45 21.67 5.72 5.10
C ILE A 45 21.27 6.71 4.02
N HIS A 46 21.77 6.50 2.80
CA HIS A 46 21.55 7.43 1.70
C HIS A 46 20.06 7.55 1.33
N ILE A 47 19.30 6.45 1.31
CA ILE A 47 17.87 6.54 0.99
C ILE A 47 17.07 7.24 2.11
N ILE A 48 17.40 7.01 3.38
CA ILE A 48 16.79 7.73 4.51
C ILE A 48 17.02 9.24 4.39
N GLN A 49 18.24 9.65 4.05
CA GLN A 49 18.57 11.07 3.86
C GLN A 49 17.82 11.66 2.67
N SER A 50 17.70 10.91 1.57
CA SER A 50 16.94 11.32 0.39
C SER A 50 15.46 11.57 0.71
N ILE A 51 14.78 10.59 1.31
CA ILE A 51 13.36 10.72 1.67
C ILE A 51 13.17 11.87 2.66
N SER A 52 14.08 12.02 3.62
CA SER A 52 14.02 13.12 4.59
C SER A 52 14.12 14.49 3.94
N ALA A 53 15.05 14.65 3.00
CA ALA A 53 15.20 15.89 2.26
C ALA A 53 13.98 16.20 1.38
N CYS A 54 13.36 15.18 0.75
CA CYS A 54 12.09 15.36 0.04
C CYS A 54 10.95 15.76 0.99
N HIS A 55 10.78 15.04 2.10
CA HIS A 55 9.68 15.27 3.04
C HIS A 55 9.76 16.65 3.72
N GLU A 56 10.97 17.16 4.02
CA GLU A 56 11.16 18.52 4.53
C GLU A 56 10.59 19.59 3.56
N GLN A 57 10.65 19.31 2.26
CA GLN A 57 10.17 20.17 1.18
C GLN A 57 8.81 19.74 0.61
N TYR A 58 8.05 18.93 1.36
CA TYR A 58 6.71 18.47 0.96
C TYR A 58 6.70 17.73 -0.38
N PHE A 59 7.78 17.02 -0.71
CA PHE A 59 7.97 16.30 -1.97
C PHE A 59 7.73 17.17 -3.22
N SER A 60 8.17 18.43 -3.17
CA SER A 60 8.10 19.34 -4.32
C SER A 60 8.75 18.76 -5.59
N ALA A 61 8.13 18.99 -6.75
CA ALA A 61 8.65 18.74 -8.09
C ALA A 61 10.09 19.22 -8.28
N GLN A 62 10.42 20.32 -7.62
CA GLN A 62 11.76 20.87 -7.55
C GLN A 62 12.51 20.15 -6.43
N ALA A 63 12.61 18.82 -6.54
CA ALA A 63 13.24 17.98 -5.54
C ALA A 63 14.61 18.56 -5.20
N SER A 64 14.91 18.69 -3.90
CA SER A 64 16.18 19.26 -3.48
C SER A 64 17.34 18.51 -4.15
N VAL A 65 18.36 19.24 -4.61
CA VAL A 65 19.59 18.65 -5.17
C VAL A 65 20.13 17.55 -4.25
N ILE A 66 20.04 17.78 -2.93
CA ILE A 66 20.41 16.82 -1.89
C ILE A 66 19.62 15.51 -2.01
N ALA A 67 18.29 15.57 -2.17
CA ALA A 67 17.47 14.38 -2.25
C ALA A 67 17.83 13.49 -3.46
N LEU A 68 18.04 14.11 -4.63
CA LEU A 68 18.43 13.40 -5.85
C LEU A 68 19.85 12.82 -5.76
N GLU A 69 20.80 13.59 -5.22
CA GLU A 69 22.17 13.11 -4.99
C GLU A 69 22.20 11.92 -4.03
N GLU A 70 21.48 12.01 -2.90
CA GLU A 70 21.41 10.94 -1.91
C GLU A 70 20.69 9.71 -2.48
N ARG A 71 19.63 9.88 -3.27
CA ARG A 71 18.99 8.76 -3.99
C ARG A 71 19.97 8.07 -4.95
N GLY A 72 20.75 8.84 -5.71
CA GLY A 72 21.77 8.30 -6.60
C GLY A 72 22.87 7.52 -5.86
N LYS A 73 23.34 8.04 -4.71
CA LYS A 73 24.29 7.35 -3.83
C LYS A 73 23.70 6.08 -3.23
N ALA A 74 22.41 6.11 -2.86
CA ALA A 74 21.68 4.95 -2.37
C ALA A 74 21.65 3.84 -3.42
N LEU A 75 21.27 4.16 -4.67
CA LEU A 75 21.24 3.21 -5.78
C LEU A 75 22.63 2.60 -6.06
N ALA A 76 23.67 3.43 -6.11
CA ALA A 76 25.04 2.98 -6.36
C ALA A 76 25.54 2.05 -5.24
N SER A 77 25.22 2.37 -3.98
CA SER A 77 25.59 1.56 -2.82
C SER A 77 24.77 0.27 -2.77
N PHE A 78 23.47 0.35 -3.04
CA PHE A 78 22.55 -0.78 -3.08
C PHE A 78 23.01 -1.85 -4.08
N ARG A 79 23.42 -1.43 -5.28
CA ARG A 79 23.98 -2.33 -6.28
C ARG A 79 25.25 -3.05 -5.81
N LYS A 80 26.11 -2.36 -5.06
CA LYS A 80 27.33 -2.99 -4.50
C LYS A 80 27.00 -3.95 -3.37
N GLU A 81 26.03 -3.59 -2.52
CA GLU A 81 25.62 -4.40 -1.38
C GLU A 81 24.94 -5.70 -1.81
N ILE A 82 24.07 -5.67 -2.84
CA ILE A 82 23.46 -6.90 -3.39
C ILE A 82 24.50 -7.88 -3.92
N ASN A 83 25.53 -7.38 -4.60
CA ASN A 83 26.59 -8.23 -5.20
C ASN A 83 27.72 -8.56 -4.21
N GLY A 84 27.62 -8.13 -2.96
CA GLY A 84 28.69 -8.23 -1.97
C GLY A 84 28.70 -9.59 -1.23
N PRO A 85 29.86 -10.03 -0.73
CA PRO A 85 29.97 -11.31 0.02
C PRO A 85 29.41 -11.26 1.45
N LYS A 86 29.08 -10.07 1.97
CA LYS A 86 28.47 -9.85 3.30
C LYS A 86 27.16 -9.07 3.14
N THR A 87 26.17 -9.70 2.53
CA THR A 87 24.84 -9.09 2.41
C THR A 87 24.15 -9.10 3.78
N ALA A 88 23.47 -8.01 4.11
CA ALA A 88 22.54 -7.94 5.23
C ALA A 88 21.13 -7.95 4.62
N PRO A 89 20.51 -9.12 4.39
CA PRO A 89 19.32 -9.26 3.55
C PRO A 89 18.17 -8.34 3.95
N GLN A 90 17.95 -8.16 5.26
CA GLN A 90 16.90 -7.30 5.78
C GLN A 90 17.18 -5.81 5.52
N ALA A 91 18.45 -5.37 5.62
CA ALA A 91 18.82 -3.99 5.30
C ALA A 91 18.72 -3.71 3.79
N VAL A 92 19.09 -4.70 2.96
CA VAL A 92 18.93 -4.64 1.50
C VAL A 92 17.43 -4.56 1.15
N LEU A 93 16.60 -5.43 1.72
CA LEU A 93 15.16 -5.43 1.50
C LEU A 93 14.51 -4.11 1.97
N LEU A 94 14.86 -3.61 3.14
CA LEU A 94 14.39 -2.31 3.64
C LEU A 94 14.81 -1.17 2.70
N THR A 95 16.05 -1.20 2.20
CA THR A 95 16.53 -0.21 1.23
C THR A 95 15.76 -0.27 -0.08
N ALA A 96 15.52 -1.48 -0.62
CA ALA A 96 14.72 -1.68 -1.82
C ALA A 96 13.32 -1.08 -1.64
N MET A 97 12.71 -1.34 -0.49
CA MET A 97 11.42 -0.77 -0.18
C MET A 97 11.50 0.77 -0.11
N LEU A 98 12.36 1.34 0.73
CA LEU A 98 12.47 2.81 0.83
C LEU A 98 12.80 3.50 -0.51
N LEU A 99 13.53 2.84 -1.41
CA LEU A 99 13.73 3.30 -2.78
C LEU A 99 12.43 3.36 -3.59
N ALA A 100 11.55 2.36 -3.48
CA ALA A 100 10.25 2.36 -4.13
C ALA A 100 9.37 3.51 -3.61
N LEU A 101 9.30 3.70 -2.28
CA LEU A 101 8.58 4.83 -1.67
C LEU A 101 9.12 6.17 -2.17
N SER A 102 10.44 6.31 -2.24
CA SER A 102 11.08 7.54 -2.71
C SER A 102 10.70 7.89 -4.15
N HIS A 103 10.52 6.90 -5.04
CA HIS A 103 10.06 7.13 -6.42
C HIS A 103 8.55 7.35 -6.48
N GLY A 104 7.74 6.54 -5.76
CA GLY A 104 6.28 6.70 -5.74
C GLY A 104 5.80 8.00 -5.10
N ALA A 105 6.67 8.73 -4.41
CA ALA A 105 6.40 10.06 -3.85
C ALA A 105 6.88 11.21 -4.76
N ASP A 106 7.56 10.93 -5.88
CA ASP A 106 7.88 11.93 -6.89
C ASP A 106 6.64 12.32 -7.71
N ASP A 107 6.76 13.36 -8.54
CA ASP A 107 5.66 13.86 -9.37
C ASP A 107 5.40 13.06 -10.66
N ASP A 108 6.21 12.03 -10.96
CA ASP A 108 5.94 11.16 -12.10
C ASP A 108 4.83 10.15 -11.75
N MET A 109 3.63 10.46 -12.23
CA MET A 109 2.43 9.66 -11.99
C MET A 109 2.49 8.27 -12.63
N ALA A 110 3.45 7.98 -13.51
CA ALA A 110 3.62 6.67 -14.12
C ALA A 110 4.66 5.79 -13.41
N ASP A 111 5.58 6.39 -12.65
CA ASP A 111 6.64 5.66 -11.95
C ASP A 111 6.35 5.51 -10.45
N PHE A 112 5.90 4.32 -10.07
CA PHE A 112 5.66 3.95 -8.68
C PHE A 112 6.85 3.24 -8.00
N GLY A 113 8.05 3.31 -8.60
CA GLY A 113 9.20 2.57 -8.12
C GLY A 113 9.14 1.07 -8.45
N LYS A 114 8.53 0.72 -9.59
CA LYS A 114 8.27 -0.67 -10.02
C LYS A 114 9.49 -1.59 -9.89
N GLN A 115 10.66 -1.12 -10.33
CA GLN A 115 11.89 -1.91 -10.32
C GLN A 115 12.34 -2.27 -8.90
N HIS A 116 12.09 -1.38 -7.93
CA HIS A 116 12.45 -1.60 -6.54
C HIS A 116 11.51 -2.57 -5.84
N LEU A 117 10.22 -2.56 -6.20
CA LEU A 117 9.26 -3.56 -5.75
C LEU A 117 9.59 -4.94 -6.30
N PHE A 118 10.03 -5.03 -7.56
CA PHE A 118 10.50 -6.30 -8.14
C PHE A 118 11.75 -6.81 -7.45
N ALA A 119 12.70 -5.93 -7.12
CA ALA A 119 13.86 -6.30 -6.31
C ALA A 119 13.43 -6.83 -4.92
N ALA A 120 12.51 -6.14 -4.24
CA ALA A 120 11.97 -6.59 -2.94
C ALA A 120 11.30 -7.97 -3.04
N ARG A 121 10.53 -8.22 -4.10
CA ARG A 121 9.89 -9.51 -4.38
C ARG A 121 10.90 -10.64 -4.54
N ILE A 122 11.98 -10.41 -5.30
CA ILE A 122 13.06 -11.40 -5.48
C ILE A 122 13.70 -11.72 -4.12
N LEU A 123 14.07 -10.67 -3.36
CA LEU A 123 14.70 -10.83 -2.04
C LEU A 123 13.81 -11.59 -1.04
N ILE A 124 12.50 -11.30 -1.04
CA ILE A 124 11.54 -12.04 -0.20
C ILE A 124 11.44 -13.51 -0.62
N ASN A 125 11.39 -13.79 -1.92
CA ASN A 125 11.35 -15.18 -2.40
C ASN A 125 12.60 -15.95 -1.98
N GLU A 126 13.79 -15.36 -2.09
CA GLU A 126 15.04 -15.96 -1.63
C GLU A 126 15.02 -16.21 -0.12
N LEU A 127 14.59 -15.21 0.67
CA LEU A 127 14.42 -15.36 2.11
C LEU A 127 13.51 -16.55 2.44
N LEU A 128 12.32 -16.60 1.84
CA LEU A 128 11.34 -17.66 2.07
C LEU A 128 11.83 -19.06 1.65
N GLN A 129 12.68 -19.16 0.62
CA GLN A 129 13.26 -20.44 0.18
C GLN A 129 14.36 -20.94 1.14
N HIS A 130 15.16 -20.04 1.71
CA HIS A 130 16.37 -20.40 2.46
C HIS A 130 16.18 -20.49 3.98
N SER A 131 15.02 -20.12 4.52
CA SER A 131 14.84 -20.08 5.98
C SER A 131 13.50 -20.63 6.43
N SER A 132 13.47 -21.94 6.69
CA SER A 132 12.34 -22.63 7.31
C SER A 132 11.96 -22.07 8.69
N HIS A 133 12.83 -21.32 9.36
CA HIS A 133 12.65 -20.75 10.71
C HIS A 133 12.57 -19.20 10.74
N LEU A 134 12.41 -18.54 9.59
CA LEU A 134 12.46 -17.08 9.41
C LEU A 134 11.67 -16.26 10.43
N PHE A 135 10.57 -16.81 10.93
CA PHE A 135 9.63 -16.12 11.79
C PHE A 135 9.59 -16.66 13.22
N GLU A 136 10.45 -17.59 13.61
CA GLU A 136 10.38 -18.18 14.96
C GLU A 136 11.03 -17.27 16.01
N HIS A 137 12.06 -16.49 15.64
CA HIS A 137 12.83 -15.67 16.59
C HIS A 137 13.35 -14.31 16.06
N ASP A 138 12.99 -13.88 14.84
CA ASP A 138 13.49 -12.64 14.25
C ASP A 138 12.36 -11.65 13.92
N ASP A 139 12.13 -10.68 14.81
CA ASP A 139 11.11 -9.63 14.63
C ASP A 139 11.42 -8.72 13.43
N LEU A 140 12.69 -8.58 13.04
CA LEU A 140 13.06 -7.81 11.85
C LEU A 140 12.61 -8.51 10.58
N SER A 141 12.76 -9.83 10.51
CA SER A 141 12.28 -10.61 9.37
C SER A 141 10.76 -10.55 9.25
N ARG A 142 10.03 -10.59 10.37
CA ARG A 142 8.58 -10.35 10.40
C ARG A 142 8.20 -8.95 9.93
N LEU A 143 8.94 -7.94 10.38
CA LEU A 143 8.77 -6.55 9.95
C LEU A 143 9.00 -6.38 8.45
N CYS A 144 10.10 -6.89 7.91
CA CYS A 144 10.40 -6.78 6.49
C CYS A 144 9.39 -7.54 5.62
N PHE A 145 8.99 -8.74 6.04
CA PHE A 145 7.98 -9.53 5.35
C PHE A 145 6.62 -8.82 5.32
N GLY A 146 6.17 -8.30 6.46
CA GLY A 146 4.90 -7.61 6.53
C GLY A 146 4.91 -6.26 5.81
N MET A 147 6.00 -5.50 5.87
CA MET A 147 6.16 -4.29 5.07
C MET A 147 6.08 -4.57 3.58
N TYR A 148 6.77 -5.61 3.11
CA TYR A 148 6.65 -6.08 1.74
C TYR A 148 5.20 -6.45 1.40
N LEU A 149 4.53 -7.23 2.24
CA LEU A 149 3.15 -7.66 2.00
C LEU A 149 2.19 -6.47 1.92
N TYR A 150 2.35 -5.46 2.77
CA TYR A 150 1.55 -4.25 2.76
C TYR A 150 1.69 -3.51 1.43
N TRP A 151 2.92 -3.29 0.97
CA TRP A 151 3.13 -2.60 -0.31
C TRP A 151 2.77 -3.43 -1.53
N GLU A 152 2.99 -4.73 -1.46
CA GLU A 152 2.56 -5.66 -2.50
C GLU A 152 1.03 -5.65 -2.61
N MET A 153 0.28 -5.49 -1.51
CA MET A 153 -1.15 -5.21 -1.53
C MET A 153 -1.47 -3.87 -2.22
N CYS A 154 -0.80 -2.79 -1.82
CA CYS A 154 -1.02 -1.44 -2.38
C CYS A 154 -0.64 -1.31 -3.87
N THR A 155 0.18 -2.21 -4.40
CA THR A 155 0.71 -2.15 -5.77
C THR A 155 0.19 -3.26 -6.68
N ALA A 156 -0.54 -4.25 -6.12
CA ALA A 156 -1.04 -5.42 -6.82
C ALA A 156 -1.81 -5.10 -8.11
N PHE A 157 -2.49 -3.95 -8.15
CA PHE A 157 -3.26 -3.50 -9.30
C PHE A 157 -2.49 -2.60 -10.29
N LEU A 158 -1.25 -2.21 -9.99
CA LEU A 158 -0.44 -1.30 -10.80
C LEU A 158 0.44 -2.04 -11.81
N VAL A 159 0.95 -3.21 -11.43
CA VAL A 159 1.89 -4.01 -12.23
C VAL A 159 1.17 -4.57 -13.46
N ASP A 160 1.84 -4.60 -14.60
CA ASP A 160 1.29 -5.26 -15.78
C ASP A 160 1.36 -6.79 -15.64
N PRO A 161 0.27 -7.54 -15.90
CA PRO A 161 0.29 -9.00 -15.84
C PRO A 161 1.36 -9.65 -16.73
N SER A 162 1.79 -9.02 -17.82
CA SER A 162 2.88 -9.56 -18.65
C SER A 162 4.27 -9.38 -18.01
N GLU A 163 4.39 -8.48 -17.06
CA GLU A 163 5.63 -8.15 -16.36
C GLU A 163 5.71 -8.81 -14.98
N GLU A 164 4.65 -9.49 -14.51
CA GLU A 164 4.67 -10.18 -13.22
C GLU A 164 5.68 -11.33 -13.25
N PRO A 165 6.75 -11.29 -12.43
CA PRO A 165 7.64 -12.44 -12.26
C PRO A 165 6.86 -13.64 -11.71
N GLU A 166 7.32 -14.86 -12.01
CA GLU A 166 6.80 -16.07 -11.35
C GLU A 166 6.86 -15.89 -9.83
N PHE A 167 5.70 -16.05 -9.18
CA PHE A 167 5.55 -15.82 -7.75
C PHE A 167 5.12 -17.11 -7.06
N HIS A 168 5.89 -17.56 -6.07
CA HIS A 168 5.60 -18.78 -5.32
C HIS A 168 4.49 -18.54 -4.27
N THR A 169 3.23 -18.56 -4.73
CA THR A 169 2.04 -18.35 -3.87
C THR A 169 1.99 -19.27 -2.65
N LEU A 170 2.50 -20.51 -2.77
CA LEU A 170 2.53 -21.46 -1.66
C LEU A 170 3.43 -20.98 -0.51
N ASN A 171 4.68 -20.60 -0.79
CA ASN A 171 5.61 -20.12 0.23
C ASN A 171 5.09 -18.86 0.92
N MET A 172 4.46 -17.95 0.15
CA MET A 172 3.83 -16.76 0.69
C MET A 172 2.67 -17.12 1.64
N SER A 173 1.80 -18.06 1.24
CA SER A 173 0.68 -18.50 2.08
C SER A 173 1.14 -19.14 3.40
N ILE A 174 2.20 -19.96 3.35
CA ILE A 174 2.81 -20.55 4.55
C ILE A 174 3.41 -19.45 5.45
N ALA A 175 4.09 -18.46 4.87
CA ALA A 175 4.63 -17.33 5.62
C ALA A 175 3.53 -16.49 6.29
N VAL A 176 2.43 -16.22 5.59
CA VAL A 176 1.25 -15.53 6.15
C VAL A 176 0.64 -16.32 7.31
N GLN A 177 0.50 -17.65 7.17
CA GLN A 177 0.02 -18.49 8.26
C GLN A 177 0.96 -18.46 9.48
N ARG A 178 2.27 -18.43 9.26
CA ARG A 178 3.28 -18.36 10.33
C ARG A 178 3.34 -17.00 11.02
N MET A 179 3.12 -15.91 10.27
CA MET A 179 2.92 -14.58 10.85
C MET A 179 1.70 -14.57 11.79
N GLY A 180 0.67 -15.36 11.47
CA GLY A 180 -0.49 -15.57 12.33
C GLY A 180 -1.12 -14.24 12.77
N ARG A 181 -1.34 -14.09 14.08
CA ARG A 181 -1.85 -12.87 14.71
C ARG A 181 -0.74 -11.99 15.30
N TRP A 182 0.44 -11.97 14.69
CA TRP A 182 1.48 -11.03 15.09
C TRP A 182 1.05 -9.59 14.79
N HIS A 183 1.34 -8.67 15.71
CA HIS A 183 1.02 -7.26 15.55
C HIS A 183 2.11 -6.57 14.72
N HIS A 184 1.80 -6.20 13.48
CA HIS A 184 2.73 -5.46 12.63
C HIS A 184 2.62 -3.94 12.86
N PRO A 185 3.72 -3.19 13.04
CA PRO A 185 3.67 -1.74 13.28
C PRO A 185 2.93 -0.91 12.21
N ILE A 186 2.92 -1.36 10.95
CA ILE A 186 2.23 -0.70 9.81
C ILE A 186 0.71 -0.95 9.78
N TYR A 187 0.23 -2.14 10.17
CA TYR A 187 -1.15 -2.54 9.89
C TYR A 187 -1.80 -3.39 10.98
N GLY A 188 -1.13 -3.59 12.12
CA GLY A 188 -1.60 -4.40 13.24
C GLY A 188 -1.69 -5.89 12.90
N TYR A 189 -2.80 -6.52 13.30
CA TYR A 189 -3.09 -7.96 13.14
C TYR A 189 -3.61 -8.37 11.75
N GLY A 190 -3.51 -7.50 10.75
CA GLY A 190 -4.18 -7.61 9.45
C GLY A 190 -3.47 -8.46 8.38
N THR A 191 -2.46 -9.28 8.73
CA THR A 191 -1.61 -9.97 7.74
C THR A 191 -2.42 -10.78 6.72
N GLU A 192 -3.39 -11.56 7.19
CA GLU A 192 -4.24 -12.37 6.31
C GLU A 192 -5.09 -11.51 5.37
N LEU A 193 -5.65 -10.40 5.86
CA LEU A 193 -6.43 -9.46 5.05
C LEU A 193 -5.57 -8.87 3.93
N LEU A 194 -4.36 -8.41 4.25
CA LEU A 194 -3.44 -7.85 3.25
C LEU A 194 -3.09 -8.87 2.16
N PHE A 195 -2.89 -10.13 2.55
CA PHE A 195 -2.65 -11.21 1.59
C PHE A 195 -3.87 -11.48 0.70
N ILE A 196 -5.09 -11.46 1.25
CA ILE A 196 -6.32 -11.58 0.44
C ILE A 196 -6.43 -10.41 -0.53
N LEU A 197 -6.25 -9.17 -0.05
CA LEU A 197 -6.35 -7.95 -0.87
C LEU A 197 -5.29 -7.88 -1.97
N MET A 198 -4.06 -8.32 -1.68
CA MET A 198 -3.02 -8.49 -2.69
C MET A 198 -3.49 -9.41 -3.83
N ASN A 199 -4.08 -10.57 -3.49
CA ASN A 199 -4.58 -11.50 -4.50
C ASN A 199 -5.78 -10.93 -5.28
N VAL A 200 -6.64 -10.15 -4.63
CA VAL A 200 -7.74 -9.42 -5.27
C VAL A 200 -7.21 -8.40 -6.27
N GLY A 201 -6.24 -7.56 -5.88
CA GLY A 201 -5.64 -6.55 -6.75
C GLY A 201 -5.03 -7.16 -8.00
N ARG A 202 -4.23 -8.23 -7.84
CA ARG A 202 -3.62 -8.95 -8.98
C ARG A 202 -4.67 -9.57 -9.90
N HIS A 203 -5.70 -10.20 -9.34
CA HIS A 203 -6.80 -10.76 -10.14
C HIS A 203 -7.55 -9.67 -10.91
N CYS A 204 -7.94 -8.57 -10.26
CA CYS A 204 -8.61 -7.44 -10.92
C CYS A 204 -7.76 -6.87 -12.06
N ARG A 205 -6.45 -6.76 -11.86
CA ARG A 205 -5.51 -6.30 -12.89
C ARG A 205 -5.39 -7.27 -14.07
N GLN A 206 -5.43 -8.56 -13.82
CA GLN A 206 -5.48 -9.63 -14.84
C GLN A 206 -6.79 -9.62 -15.64
N VAL A 207 -7.90 -9.15 -15.08
CA VAL A 207 -9.18 -9.03 -15.80
C VAL A 207 -9.18 -7.82 -16.75
N LEU A 208 -8.48 -6.73 -16.40
CA LEU A 208 -8.43 -5.50 -17.20
C LEU A 208 -7.49 -5.58 -18.43
N HIS A 209 -6.58 -6.56 -18.47
CA HIS A 209 -5.70 -6.89 -19.59
C HIS A 209 -6.18 -8.22 -20.21
N PRO A 210 -6.13 -8.43 -21.55
CA PRO A 210 -7.02 -9.32 -22.32
C PRO A 210 -7.84 -10.30 -21.47
N PRO A 211 -9.15 -10.09 -21.29
CA PRO A 211 -9.91 -10.58 -20.14
C PRO A 211 -9.66 -12.06 -19.83
N ARG A 212 -8.99 -12.33 -18.71
CA ARG A 212 -8.86 -13.68 -18.14
C ARG A 212 -9.75 -13.79 -16.90
N CYS A 213 -11.06 -13.81 -17.11
CA CYS A 213 -12.01 -14.09 -16.03
C CYS A 213 -11.88 -15.55 -15.59
N ILE A 214 -11.68 -15.77 -14.29
CA ILE A 214 -11.64 -17.12 -13.69
C ILE A 214 -12.68 -17.13 -12.58
N PRO A 215 -13.95 -17.49 -12.88
CA PRO A 215 -15.05 -17.38 -11.93
C PRO A 215 -14.81 -18.09 -10.60
N ALA A 216 -14.19 -19.28 -10.63
CA ALA A 216 -13.85 -20.03 -9.42
C ALA A 216 -12.91 -19.25 -8.48
N ARG A 217 -11.97 -18.47 -9.03
CA ARG A 217 -11.05 -17.64 -8.25
C ARG A 217 -11.77 -16.44 -7.64
N GLU A 218 -12.68 -15.82 -8.38
CA GLU A 218 -13.52 -14.71 -7.91
C GLU A 218 -14.38 -15.14 -6.71
N THR A 219 -15.04 -16.29 -6.80
CA THR A 219 -15.83 -16.85 -5.70
C THR A 219 -14.97 -17.16 -4.47
N ILE A 220 -13.74 -17.69 -4.64
CA ILE A 220 -12.83 -17.95 -3.52
C ILE A 220 -12.42 -16.65 -2.83
N LEU A 221 -12.01 -15.63 -3.60
CA LEU A 221 -11.58 -14.35 -3.06
C LEU A 221 -12.73 -13.61 -2.36
N GLU A 222 -13.93 -13.63 -2.94
CA GLU A 222 -15.13 -13.12 -2.31
C GLU A 222 -15.39 -13.82 -0.97
N GLN A 223 -15.41 -15.15 -0.95
CA GLN A 223 -15.64 -15.90 0.29
C GLN A 223 -14.58 -15.62 1.35
N GLN A 224 -13.32 -15.46 0.96
CA GLN A 224 -12.25 -15.09 1.88
C GLN A 224 -12.52 -13.72 2.51
N LEU A 225 -12.88 -12.71 1.72
CA LEU A 225 -13.22 -11.37 2.23
C LEU A 225 -14.49 -11.34 3.07
N LEU A 226 -15.50 -12.15 2.76
CA LEU A 226 -16.74 -12.21 3.54
C LEU A 226 -16.57 -12.95 4.87
N LYS A 227 -15.72 -13.99 4.90
CA LYS A 227 -15.46 -14.78 6.12
C LYS A 227 -14.38 -14.17 7.01
N TRP A 228 -13.53 -13.31 6.45
CA TRP A 228 -12.49 -12.65 7.22
C TRP A 228 -13.11 -11.71 8.25
N ASN A 229 -12.61 -11.78 9.48
CA ASN A 229 -13.03 -10.92 10.57
C ASN A 229 -11.82 -10.53 11.41
N ALA A 230 -11.73 -9.26 11.78
CA ALA A 230 -10.72 -8.77 12.69
C ALA A 230 -11.08 -9.09 14.14
N CYS A 231 -10.10 -9.52 14.93
CA CYS A 231 -10.21 -9.51 16.38
C CYS A 231 -9.33 -8.34 16.90
N SER A 232 -9.87 -7.12 16.89
CA SER A 232 -9.18 -5.94 17.43
C SER A 232 -10.00 -5.33 18.56
N ALA A 233 -9.39 -5.15 19.73
CA ALA A 233 -9.96 -4.35 20.81
C ALA A 233 -9.90 -2.84 20.51
N ASN A 234 -9.02 -2.42 19.58
CA ASN A 234 -8.92 -1.05 19.12
C ASN A 234 -9.96 -0.77 18.02
N SER A 235 -10.89 0.15 18.31
CA SER A 235 -12.01 0.50 17.41
C SER A 235 -11.54 1.14 16.10
N SER A 236 -10.54 2.04 16.14
CA SER A 236 -10.01 2.69 14.93
C SER A 236 -9.38 1.68 13.98
N LEU A 237 -8.64 0.71 14.53
CA LEU A 237 -8.07 -0.38 13.74
C LEU A 237 -9.16 -1.30 13.16
N GLY A 238 -10.22 -1.58 13.92
CA GLY A 238 -11.39 -2.32 13.43
C GLY A 238 -12.07 -1.62 12.24
N HIS A 239 -12.27 -0.29 12.34
CA HIS A 239 -12.81 0.51 11.24
C HIS A 239 -11.90 0.51 10.00
N LEU A 240 -10.59 0.61 10.17
CA LEU A 240 -9.64 0.55 9.07
C LEU A 240 -9.71 -0.81 8.35
N TYR A 241 -9.80 -1.91 9.10
CA TYR A 241 -9.94 -3.24 8.52
C TYR A 241 -11.23 -3.43 7.76
N GLU A 242 -12.37 -2.97 8.29
CA GLU A 242 -13.63 -3.05 7.57
C GLU A 242 -13.59 -2.24 6.26
N ALA A 243 -12.97 -1.05 6.29
CA ALA A 243 -12.77 -0.25 5.10
C ALA A 243 -11.88 -0.95 4.06
N LEU A 244 -10.77 -1.58 4.48
CA LEU A 244 -9.89 -2.34 3.59
C LEU A 244 -10.57 -3.60 3.03
N ARG A 245 -11.33 -4.34 3.86
CA ARG A 245 -12.09 -5.51 3.45
C ARG A 245 -13.14 -5.15 2.39
N LYS A 246 -13.89 -4.08 2.61
CA LYS A 246 -14.88 -3.56 1.65
C LYS A 246 -14.25 -2.97 0.40
N HIS A 247 -13.06 -2.36 0.49
CA HIS A 247 -12.27 -1.97 -0.68
C HIS A 247 -12.03 -3.16 -1.62
N GLY A 248 -11.65 -4.34 -1.08
CA GLY A 248 -11.49 -5.56 -1.88
C GLY A 248 -12.80 -6.02 -2.54
N LEU A 249 -13.91 -5.99 -1.80
CA LEU A 249 -15.23 -6.38 -2.32
C LEU A 249 -15.71 -5.44 -3.44
N ILE A 250 -15.58 -4.12 -3.24
CA ILE A 250 -15.94 -3.11 -4.25
C ILE A 250 -15.11 -3.32 -5.52
N LEU A 251 -13.79 -3.54 -5.40
CA LEU A 251 -12.93 -3.82 -6.55
C LEU A 251 -13.38 -5.08 -7.31
N LEU A 252 -13.59 -6.20 -6.60
CA LEU A 252 -14.06 -7.44 -7.22
C LEU A 252 -15.37 -7.24 -7.96
N TYR A 253 -16.36 -6.62 -7.32
CA TYR A 253 -17.69 -6.42 -7.90
C TYR A 253 -17.70 -5.42 -9.05
N ARG A 254 -16.98 -4.32 -8.96
CA ARG A 254 -16.95 -3.31 -10.02
C ARG A 254 -16.21 -3.81 -11.27
N ILE A 255 -15.15 -4.61 -11.10
CA ILE A 255 -14.28 -5.06 -12.20
C ILE A 255 -14.71 -6.42 -12.76
N CYS A 256 -15.10 -7.36 -11.89
CA CYS A 256 -15.46 -8.74 -12.28
C CYS A 256 -16.98 -8.98 -12.26
N GLY A 257 -17.77 -8.00 -11.79
CA GLY A 257 -19.24 -8.01 -11.64
C GLY A 257 -20.06 -8.64 -12.75
N CYS A 258 -19.61 -8.47 -13.99
CA CYS A 258 -20.31 -8.91 -15.19
C CYS A 258 -20.53 -10.43 -15.24
N ASN A 259 -19.80 -11.21 -14.43
CA ASN A 259 -19.80 -12.68 -14.51
C ASN A 259 -20.98 -13.33 -13.76
N GLY A 260 -21.66 -12.64 -12.82
CA GLY A 260 -22.87 -13.15 -12.16
C GLY A 260 -22.72 -14.35 -11.21
N TYR A 261 -21.48 -14.78 -10.92
CA TYR A 261 -21.19 -15.96 -10.07
C TYR A 261 -20.94 -15.64 -8.59
N PHE A 262 -21.19 -14.40 -8.17
CA PHE A 262 -21.00 -13.98 -6.79
C PHE A 262 -22.06 -14.60 -5.88
N ALA A 263 -21.61 -15.09 -4.72
CA ALA A 263 -22.42 -15.81 -3.75
C ALA A 263 -22.75 -14.96 -2.51
N ASN A 264 -22.47 -13.65 -2.56
CA ASN A 264 -22.81 -12.75 -1.48
C ASN A 264 -24.31 -12.82 -1.15
N PRO A 265 -24.68 -13.16 0.10
CA PRO A 265 -26.09 -13.23 0.51
C PRO A 265 -26.87 -11.94 0.25
N ASP A 266 -26.22 -10.79 0.36
CA ASP A 266 -26.84 -9.46 0.20
C ASP A 266 -27.33 -9.23 -1.24
N LEU A 267 -26.79 -9.96 -2.23
CA LEU A 267 -27.26 -9.90 -3.62
C LEU A 267 -28.67 -10.48 -3.82
N LYS A 268 -29.24 -11.16 -2.81
CA LYS A 268 -30.64 -11.59 -2.85
C LYS A 268 -31.60 -10.41 -2.71
N ASP A 269 -31.19 -9.41 -1.93
CA ASP A 269 -32.01 -8.26 -1.57
C ASP A 269 -31.60 -6.99 -2.33
N LEU A 270 -30.34 -6.91 -2.78
CA LEU A 270 -29.77 -5.77 -3.48
C LEU A 270 -29.31 -6.15 -4.91
N SER A 271 -29.46 -5.21 -5.83
CA SER A 271 -28.73 -5.27 -7.10
C SER A 271 -27.23 -5.14 -6.87
N LEU A 272 -26.39 -5.62 -7.81
CA LEU A 272 -24.93 -5.46 -7.73
C LEU A 272 -24.52 -3.99 -7.54
N GLU A 273 -25.16 -3.07 -8.27
CA GLU A 273 -24.93 -1.63 -8.11
C GLU A 273 -25.35 -1.12 -6.73
N GLY A 274 -26.48 -1.60 -6.20
CA GLY A 274 -26.94 -1.26 -4.85
C GLY A 274 -25.99 -1.79 -3.77
N LEU A 275 -25.39 -2.96 -3.98
CA LEU A 275 -24.41 -3.54 -3.07
C LEU A 275 -23.09 -2.76 -3.07
N ILE A 276 -22.58 -2.41 -4.26
CA ILE A 276 -21.37 -1.58 -4.40
C ILE A 276 -21.58 -0.22 -3.72
N ASP A 277 -22.73 0.41 -3.95
CA ASP A 277 -23.11 1.69 -3.35
C ASP A 277 -23.15 1.60 -1.81
N ASN A 278 -23.79 0.55 -1.27
CA ASN A 278 -23.85 0.35 0.18
C ASN A 278 -22.46 0.17 0.78
N TYR A 279 -21.61 -0.69 0.17
CA TYR A 279 -20.25 -0.88 0.65
C TYR A 279 -19.40 0.38 0.55
N ALA A 280 -19.60 1.21 -0.47
CA ALA A 280 -18.91 2.48 -0.61
C ALA A 280 -19.28 3.44 0.52
N VAL A 281 -20.58 3.62 0.78
CA VAL A 281 -21.08 4.47 1.87
C VAL A 281 -20.59 3.97 3.23
N GLU A 282 -20.74 2.68 3.52
CA GLU A 282 -20.26 2.08 4.77
C GLU A 282 -18.74 2.23 4.95
N THR A 283 -17.96 2.07 3.88
CA THR A 283 -16.50 2.27 3.92
C THR A 283 -16.16 3.70 4.31
N VAL A 284 -16.81 4.69 3.67
CA VAL A 284 -16.59 6.10 4.01
C VAL A 284 -16.95 6.36 5.46
N HIS A 285 -18.08 5.85 5.96
CA HIS A 285 -18.45 5.99 7.36
C HIS A 285 -17.41 5.39 8.32
N HIS A 286 -16.95 4.16 8.09
CA HIS A 286 -15.90 3.58 8.92
C HIS A 286 -14.64 4.44 8.96
N LEU A 287 -14.19 4.97 7.81
CA LEU A 287 -13.00 5.79 7.76
C LEU A 287 -13.17 7.14 8.47
N LEU A 288 -14.39 7.69 8.51
CA LEU A 288 -14.73 8.93 9.20
C LEU A 288 -14.86 8.77 10.72
N GLU A 289 -15.20 7.57 11.21
CA GLU A 289 -15.17 7.25 12.65
C GLU A 289 -13.75 7.29 13.24
N ILE A 290 -12.72 7.16 12.40
CA ILE A 290 -11.32 7.26 12.84
C ILE A 290 -10.97 8.75 13.07
N PRO A 291 -10.59 9.16 14.31
CA PRO A 291 -10.35 10.57 14.66
C PRO A 291 -9.34 11.26 13.75
N MET A 292 -9.51 12.56 13.48
CA MET A 292 -8.57 13.32 12.64
C MET A 292 -7.17 13.50 13.23
N THR A 293 -6.98 13.25 14.52
CA THR A 293 -5.69 13.31 15.21
C THR A 293 -4.94 11.98 15.21
N SER A 294 -5.55 10.94 14.66
CA SER A 294 -5.01 9.59 14.66
C SER A 294 -3.92 9.39 13.61
N ASN A 295 -2.98 8.48 13.85
CA ASN A 295 -1.99 8.06 12.85
C ASN A 295 -2.53 7.00 11.87
N TYR A 296 -3.67 6.37 12.18
CA TYR A 296 -4.39 5.44 11.29
C TYR A 296 -4.76 6.09 9.93
N LEU A 297 -4.73 7.42 9.86
CA LEU A 297 -4.99 8.24 8.67
C LEU A 297 -4.08 7.92 7.51
N ASN A 298 -2.80 7.61 7.78
CA ASN A 298 -1.79 7.34 6.75
C ASN A 298 -2.21 6.20 5.82
N PHE A 299 -3.10 5.33 6.28
CA PHE A 299 -3.51 4.09 5.63
C PHE A 299 -4.91 4.17 5.00
N GLN A 300 -5.52 5.36 4.94
CA GLN A 300 -6.90 5.54 4.48
C GLN A 300 -7.04 5.85 2.98
N SER A 301 -5.96 6.24 2.30
CA SER A 301 -6.04 6.80 0.93
C SER A 301 -6.59 5.80 -0.10
N LEU A 302 -6.14 4.55 -0.05
CA LEU A 302 -6.61 3.50 -0.97
C LEU A 302 -8.10 3.16 -0.78
N PRO A 303 -8.60 2.88 0.44
CA PRO A 303 -10.03 2.65 0.62
C PRO A 303 -10.87 3.91 0.36
N PHE A 304 -10.36 5.12 0.63
CA PHE A 304 -11.06 6.36 0.23
C PHE A 304 -11.16 6.54 -1.28
N LEU A 305 -10.09 6.25 -2.05
CA LEU A 305 -10.17 6.30 -3.51
C LEU A 305 -11.25 5.34 -4.00
N THR A 306 -11.24 4.11 -3.47
CA THR A 306 -12.16 3.07 -3.92
C THR A 306 -13.60 3.40 -3.60
N ALA A 307 -13.92 3.63 -2.33
CA ALA A 307 -15.28 3.95 -1.91
C ALA A 307 -15.74 5.33 -2.41
N GLY A 308 -14.86 6.32 -2.34
CA GLY A 308 -15.12 7.67 -2.83
C GLY A 308 -15.51 7.68 -4.31
N SER A 309 -14.86 6.86 -5.13
CA SER A 309 -15.15 6.79 -6.58
C SER A 309 -16.55 6.29 -6.92
N GLU A 310 -17.21 5.60 -5.99
CA GLU A 310 -18.53 5.02 -6.16
C GLU A 310 -19.66 5.94 -5.64
N LEU A 311 -19.34 7.01 -4.90
CA LEU A 311 -20.32 7.96 -4.38
C LEU A 311 -21.08 8.68 -5.51
N LYS A 312 -22.40 8.81 -5.36
CA LYS A 312 -23.32 9.41 -6.34
C LYS A 312 -23.49 10.92 -6.11
N LYS A 313 -24.14 11.59 -7.07
CA LYS A 313 -24.45 13.03 -6.99
C LYS A 313 -25.20 13.43 -5.72
N MET A 314 -26.07 12.53 -5.23
CA MET A 314 -26.87 12.76 -4.02
C MET A 314 -26.02 12.71 -2.74
N ASP A 315 -24.84 12.09 -2.79
CA ASP A 315 -23.93 11.93 -1.65
C ASP A 315 -22.98 13.13 -1.50
N CYS A 316 -23.43 14.34 -1.85
CA CYS A 316 -22.59 15.54 -1.92
C CYS A 316 -21.88 15.84 -0.59
N CYS A 317 -22.55 15.55 0.54
CA CYS A 317 -21.97 15.69 1.88
C CYS A 317 -20.81 14.70 2.10
N LEU A 318 -20.98 13.42 1.70
CA LEU A 318 -19.93 12.42 1.81
C LEU A 318 -18.76 12.72 0.87
N ARG A 319 -19.04 13.14 -0.37
CA ARG A 319 -18.00 13.58 -1.33
C ARG A 319 -17.11 14.66 -0.71
N ASN A 320 -17.71 15.69 -0.10
CA ASN A 320 -16.96 16.75 0.58
C ASN A 320 -16.14 16.24 1.77
N GLN A 321 -16.68 15.33 2.57
CA GLN A 321 -15.96 14.72 3.70
C GLN A 321 -14.77 13.88 3.23
N VAL A 322 -14.91 13.12 2.14
CA VAL A 322 -13.80 12.38 1.52
C VAL A 322 -12.68 13.34 1.09
N LEU A 323 -13.03 14.44 0.42
CA LEU A 323 -12.03 15.45 0.00
C LEU A 323 -11.32 16.09 1.21
N GLN A 324 -12.08 16.49 2.24
CA GLN A 324 -11.51 17.02 3.47
C GLN A 324 -10.57 16.01 4.10
N ARG A 325 -10.93 14.73 4.08
CA ARG A 325 -10.15 13.69 4.71
C ARG A 325 -8.84 13.41 3.97
N LEU A 326 -8.85 13.32 2.64
CA LEU A 326 -7.63 13.18 1.85
C LEU A 326 -6.67 14.36 2.03
N ARG A 327 -7.19 15.59 2.18
CA ARG A 327 -6.36 16.77 2.53
C ARG A 327 -5.75 16.66 3.93
N ALA A 328 -6.48 16.09 4.90
CA ALA A 328 -5.94 15.82 6.23
C ALA A 328 -4.84 14.75 6.19
N VAL A 329 -5.02 13.69 5.39
CA VAL A 329 -3.97 12.67 5.16
C VAL A 329 -2.72 13.30 4.55
N TYR A 330 -2.88 14.13 3.52
CA TYR A 330 -1.76 14.89 2.93
C TYR A 330 -1.07 15.79 3.97
N SER A 331 -1.83 16.46 4.83
CA SER A 331 -1.26 17.31 5.88
C SER A 331 -0.42 16.51 6.89
N LEU A 332 -0.71 15.21 7.06
CA LEU A 332 0.01 14.31 7.95
C LEU A 332 1.28 13.73 7.30
N ASN A 333 1.16 13.12 6.12
CA ASN A 333 2.28 12.39 5.48
C ASN A 333 2.99 13.14 4.36
N ARG A 334 2.41 14.25 3.88
CA ARG A 334 2.92 15.11 2.79
C ARG A 334 3.07 14.42 1.44
N LEU A 335 2.58 13.20 1.27
CA LEU A 335 2.72 12.45 0.02
C LEU A 335 1.81 13.06 -1.06
N PRO A 336 2.36 13.59 -2.18
CA PRO A 336 1.59 14.28 -3.22
C PRO A 336 0.48 13.40 -3.83
N VAL A 337 0.68 12.08 -3.81
CA VAL A 337 -0.28 11.10 -4.29
C VAL A 337 -1.70 11.29 -3.72
N ASN A 338 -1.82 11.77 -2.48
CA ASN A 338 -3.12 12.04 -1.86
C ASN A 338 -3.89 13.18 -2.53
N LEU A 339 -3.18 14.15 -3.12
CA LEU A 339 -3.78 15.22 -3.91
C LEU A 339 -4.19 14.72 -5.29
N TYR A 340 -3.41 13.80 -5.87
CA TYR A 340 -3.77 13.16 -7.14
C TYR A 340 -5.00 12.25 -7.00
N VAL A 341 -5.20 11.61 -5.85
CA VAL A 341 -6.45 10.90 -5.54
C VAL A 341 -7.66 11.83 -5.59
N ILE A 342 -7.55 13.04 -5.04
CA ILE A 342 -8.63 14.04 -5.10
C ILE A 342 -9.00 14.34 -6.55
N GLN A 343 -7.99 14.58 -7.40
CA GLN A 343 -8.21 14.82 -8.81
C GLN A 343 -8.91 13.63 -9.51
N VAL A 344 -8.46 12.40 -9.25
CA VAL A 344 -9.11 11.19 -9.81
C VAL A 344 -10.57 11.09 -9.37
N LEU A 345 -10.87 11.38 -8.11
CA LEU A 345 -12.24 11.33 -7.59
C LEU A 345 -13.14 12.38 -8.24
N GLU A 346 -12.69 13.62 -8.36
CA GLU A 346 -13.46 14.69 -8.99
C GLU A 346 -13.79 14.37 -10.46
N GLU A 347 -12.82 13.83 -11.21
CA GLU A 347 -13.02 13.38 -12.58
C GLU A 347 -14.04 12.22 -12.67
N LEU A 348 -13.91 11.21 -11.79
CA LEU A 348 -14.82 10.06 -11.74
C LEU A 348 -16.25 10.46 -11.34
N TRP A 349 -16.41 11.43 -10.45
CA TRP A 349 -17.71 11.96 -10.08
C TRP A 349 -18.41 12.64 -11.26
N ILE A 350 -17.68 13.40 -12.08
CA ILE A 350 -18.24 13.99 -13.30
C ILE A 350 -18.70 12.89 -14.26
N LEU A 351 -17.89 11.85 -14.47
CA LEU A 351 -18.25 10.72 -15.34
C LEU A 351 -19.49 9.98 -14.82
N ARG A 352 -19.53 9.71 -13.51
CA ARG A 352 -20.64 9.00 -12.85
C ARG A 352 -21.93 9.78 -12.86
N ASP A 353 -21.87 11.09 -12.63
CA ASP A 353 -23.03 11.98 -12.69
C ASP A 353 -23.62 12.05 -14.10
N ASN A 354 -22.81 11.72 -15.12
CA ASN A 354 -23.23 11.55 -16.52
C ASN A 354 -23.59 10.10 -16.90
N GLY A 355 -23.71 9.19 -15.93
CA GLY A 355 -24.14 7.80 -16.12
C GLY A 355 -23.04 6.79 -16.47
N HIS A 356 -21.75 7.15 -16.38
CA HIS A 356 -20.64 6.23 -16.63
C HIS A 356 -20.14 5.60 -15.32
N SER A 357 -20.20 4.27 -15.21
CA SER A 357 -19.80 3.51 -14.02
C SER A 357 -18.42 2.85 -14.16
N SER A 358 -17.45 3.56 -14.72
CA SER A 358 -16.08 3.04 -14.86
C SER A 358 -15.41 2.88 -13.49
N SER A 359 -14.59 1.83 -13.34
CA SER A 359 -13.79 1.66 -12.12
C SER A 359 -12.70 2.73 -12.07
N TRP A 360 -12.36 3.20 -10.86
CA TRP A 360 -11.26 4.14 -10.68
C TRP A 360 -9.94 3.60 -11.25
N LEU A 361 -9.74 2.28 -11.16
CA LEU A 361 -8.55 1.61 -11.68
C LEU A 361 -8.50 1.71 -13.21
N HIS A 362 -9.61 1.42 -13.89
CA HIS A 362 -9.68 1.56 -15.35
C HIS A 362 -9.39 2.99 -15.80
N HIS A 363 -9.99 3.98 -15.13
CA HIS A 363 -9.76 5.40 -15.40
C HIS A 363 -8.30 5.81 -15.21
N MET A 364 -7.68 5.45 -14.08
CA MET A 364 -6.26 5.71 -13.82
C MET A 364 -5.37 5.08 -14.88
N LEU A 365 -5.62 3.81 -15.22
CA LEU A 365 -4.80 3.07 -16.18
C LEU A 365 -4.88 3.68 -17.58
N HIS A 366 -6.08 4.11 -18.00
CA HIS A 366 -6.31 4.78 -19.28
C HIS A 366 -5.56 6.13 -19.36
N LYS A 367 -5.42 6.84 -18.24
CA LYS A 367 -4.61 8.07 -18.13
C LYS A 367 -3.10 7.81 -18.11
N GLY A 368 -2.67 6.55 -18.07
CA GLY A 368 -1.27 6.19 -17.89
C GLY A 368 -0.76 6.36 -16.46
N TRP A 369 -1.66 6.56 -15.48
CA TRP A 369 -1.29 6.79 -14.08
C TRP A 369 -1.16 5.48 -13.31
N ARG A 370 -0.20 5.43 -12.39
CA ARG A 370 0.13 4.31 -11.51
C ARG A 370 0.47 4.85 -10.12
N LEU A 371 -0.55 5.34 -9.43
CA LEU A 371 -0.38 5.97 -8.12
C LEU A 371 -0.15 4.91 -7.03
N LEU A 372 0.97 5.00 -6.30
CA LEU A 372 1.25 4.18 -5.12
C LEU A 372 0.47 4.72 -3.91
N LEU A 373 -0.56 3.99 -3.50
CA LEU A 373 -1.45 4.39 -2.40
C LEU A 373 -1.28 3.46 -1.20
N GLY A 374 -0.50 3.88 -0.23
CA GLY A 374 -0.38 3.20 1.06
C GLY A 374 0.89 3.49 1.81
#